data_AF-A0A0Q7YD02-F1
#
_entry.id   AF-A0A0Q7YD02-F1
#
_cell.length_a   1.000
_cell.length_b   1.000
_cell.length_c   1.000
_cell.angle_alpha   90.00
_cell.angle_beta   90.00
_cell.angle_gamma   90.00
#
_symmetry.space_group_name_H-M   'P 1'
#
loop_
_entity.id
_entity.type
_entity.pdbx_description
1 polymer ?
#
loop_
_entity_poly.entity_id
_entity_poly.type
_entity_poly.pdbx_seq_one_letter_code
_entity_poly.pdbx_strand_id
1 'polypeptide(L)' 'MLQGAAHDSEVQVISQEMVRVTASLNRSQEQALKELAVKNKVSVAWLVRYAVDQLVNQGREAQLPLDLTTRN' A
#
# COMPACT_ATOMS: atom_id res chain seq x y z
N MET A 1 -19.29 -37.25 32.71
CA MET A 1 -18.12 -36.35 32.62
C MET A 1 -17.50 -36.54 31.22
N LEU A 2 -18.00 -35.83 30.19
CA LEU A 2 -17.40 -35.80 28.85
C LEU A 2 -17.55 -34.36 28.34
N GLN A 3 -16.51 -33.54 28.49
CA GLN A 3 -16.46 -32.17 28.00
C GLN A 3 -16.01 -32.19 26.54
N GLY A 4 -16.87 -31.69 25.66
CA GLY A 4 -16.54 -31.41 24.27
C GLY A 4 -15.62 -30.19 24.19
N ALA A 5 -14.40 -30.41 23.68
CA ALA A 5 -13.51 -29.34 23.29
C ALA A 5 -13.95 -28.81 21.92
N ALA A 6 -14.90 -27.88 21.92
CA ALA A 6 -15.13 -27.02 20.77
C ALA A 6 -13.94 -26.05 20.70
N HIS A 7 -12.97 -26.36 19.84
CA HIS A 7 -11.96 -25.41 19.41
C HIS A 7 -12.67 -24.40 18.51
N ASP A 8 -13.20 -23.34 19.14
CA ASP A 8 -13.63 -22.12 18.47
C ASP A 8 -12.40 -21.59 17.72
N SER A 9 -12.41 -21.76 16.40
CA SER A 9 -11.33 -21.30 15.54
C SER A 9 -11.40 -19.78 15.51
N GLU A 10 -10.53 -19.12 16.29
CA GLU A 10 -10.31 -17.68 16.22
C GLU A 10 -9.94 -17.30 14.77
N VAL A 11 -10.96 -16.87 14.02
CA VAL A 11 -10.76 -16.20 12.74
C VAL A 11 -10.16 -14.84 13.08
N GLN A 12 -8.84 -14.77 13.10
CA GLN A 12 -8.12 -13.52 13.26
C GLN A 12 -8.44 -12.63 12.06
N VAL A 13 -9.42 -11.75 12.22
CA VAL A 13 -9.72 -10.69 11.27
C VAL A 13 -8.50 -9.78 11.26
N ILE A 14 -7.60 -10.03 10.30
CA ILE A 14 -6.55 -9.10 9.90
C ILE A 14 -7.22 -7.78 9.54
N SER A 15 -7.33 -6.90 10.54
CA SER A 15 -7.71 -5.52 10.35
C SER A 15 -6.57 -4.90 9.57
N GLN A 16 -6.71 -4.87 8.24
CA GLN A 16 -5.78 -4.18 7.36
C GLN A 16 -5.83 -2.71 7.77
N GLU A 17 -4.90 -2.28 8.63
CA GLU A 17 -4.79 -0.89 9.05
C GLU A 17 -4.61 -0.03 7.80
N MET A 18 -5.68 0.67 7.44
CA MET A 18 -5.70 1.50 6.24
C MET A 18 -5.08 2.85 6.58
N VAL A 19 -3.79 2.99 6.29
CA VAL A 19 -3.04 4.24 6.54
C VAL A 19 -3.39 5.28 5.48
N ARG A 20 -3.92 6.43 5.91
CA ARG A 20 -4.20 7.57 5.02
C ARG A 20 -2.97 8.48 4.92
N VAL A 21 -2.41 8.59 3.72
CA VAL A 21 -1.34 9.55 3.41
C VAL A 21 -1.91 10.71 2.60
N THR A 22 -1.64 11.94 3.02
CA THR A 22 -2.01 13.16 2.27
C THR A 22 -0.74 13.78 1.70
N ALA A 23 -0.72 14.03 0.39
CA ALA A 23 0.38 14.70 -0.28
C ALA A 23 -0.13 15.97 -0.95
N SER A 24 0.67 17.04 -0.87
CA SER A 24 0.40 18.28 -1.59
C SER A 24 0.89 18.13 -3.03
N LEU A 25 -0.03 18.32 -3.98
CA LEU A 25 0.23 18.26 -5.42
C LEU A 25 -0.01 19.63 -6.03
N ASN A 26 0.80 20.00 -7.02
CA ASN A 26 0.53 21.18 -7.82
C ASN A 26 -0.65 20.92 -8.78
N ARG A 27 -1.34 21.97 -9.22
CA ARG A 27 -2.52 21.85 -10.11
C ARG A 27 -2.24 21.06 -11.39
N SER A 28 -1.05 21.22 -11.98
CA SER A 28 -0.63 20.47 -13.17
C SER A 28 -0.52 18.96 -12.89
N GLN A 29 0.01 18.59 -11.72
CA GLN A 29 0.14 17.19 -11.31
C GLN A 29 -1.24 16.58 -11.01
N GLU A 30 -2.12 17.34 -10.35
CA GLU A 30 -3.50 16.91 -10.10
C GLU A 30 -4.26 16.64 -11.41
N GLN A 31 -4.14 17.54 -12.39
CA GLN A 31 -4.77 17.40 -13.70
C GLN A 31 -4.24 16.17 -14.44
N ALA A 32 -2.92 15.97 -14.47
CA ALA A 32 -2.30 14.81 -15.09
C ALA A 32 -2.77 13.49 -14.45
N LEU A 33 -2.89 13.46 -13.11
CA LEU A 33 -3.42 12.30 -12.38
C LEU A 33 -4.89 12.02 -12.73
N LYS A 34 -5.73 13.05 -12.85
CA LYS A 34 -7.13 12.92 -13.26
C LYS A 34 -7.24 12.39 -14.69
N GLU A 35 -6.46 12.92 -15.63
CA GLU A 35 -6.46 12.47 -17.02
C GLU A 35 -6.02 11.01 -17.16
N LEU A 36 -4.95 10.62 -16.45
CA LEU A 36 -4.50 9.22 -16.41
C LEU A 36 -5.54 8.30 -15.77
N ALA A 37 -6.20 8.74 -14.71
CA ALA A 37 -7.26 7.99 -14.06
C ALA A 37 -8.45 7.74 -15.01
N VAL A 38 -8.90 8.77 -15.73
CA VAL A 38 -9.98 8.68 -16.73
C VAL A 38 -9.58 7.76 -17.89
N LYS A 39 -8.37 7.93 -18.43
CA LYS A 39 -7.86 7.12 -19.55
C LYS A 39 -7.82 5.63 -19.21
N ASN A 40 -7.45 5.28 -17.98
CA ASN A 40 -7.36 3.91 -17.51
C ASN A 40 -8.65 3.39 -16.84
N LYS A 41 -9.72 4.21 -16.75
CA LYS A 41 -11.00 3.90 -16.09
C LYS A 41 -10.85 3.47 -14.62
N VAL A 42 -9.89 4.08 -13.91
CA VAL A 42 -9.61 3.80 -12.50
C VAL A 42 -9.74 5.05 -11.66
N SER A 43 -9.92 4.90 -10.34
CA SER A 43 -9.92 6.05 -9.43
C SER A 43 -8.51 6.62 -9.26
N VAL A 44 -8.39 7.92 -9.00
CA VAL A 44 -7.11 8.58 -8.70
C VAL A 44 -6.40 7.89 -7.53
N ALA A 45 -7.13 7.53 -6.47
CA ALA A 45 -6.58 6.82 -5.32
C ALA A 45 -6.00 5.44 -5.70
N TRP A 46 -6.65 4.72 -6.62
CA TRP A 46 -6.15 3.44 -7.12
C TRP A 46 -4.88 3.63 -7.94
N LEU A 47 -4.83 4.67 -8.79
CA LEU A 47 -3.65 4.99 -9.60
C LEU A 47 -2.45 5.37 -8.74
N VAL A 48 -2.67 6.18 -7.69
CA VAL A 48 -1.62 6.50 -6.70
C VAL A 48 -1.15 5.25 -5.97
N ARG A 49 -2.09 4.39 -5.53
CA ARG A 49 -1.73 3.12 -4.87
C ARG A 49 -0.90 2.23 -5.80
N TYR A 50 -1.29 2.10 -7.06
CA TYR A 50 -0.56 1.30 -8.05
C TYR A 50 0.83 1.86 -8.33
N ALA A 51 0.96 3.19 -8.48
CA ALA A 51 2.25 3.83 -8.68
C ALA A 51 3.19 3.64 -7.48
N VAL A 52 2.66 3.75 -6.26
CA VAL A 52 3.42 3.49 -5.02
C VAL A 52 3.80 2.01 -4.92
N ASP A 53 2.89 1.09 -5.23
CA ASP A 53 3.14 -0.35 -5.22
C ASP A 53 4.27 -0.73 -6.19
N GLN A 54 4.22 -0.21 -7.43
CA GLN A 54 5.29 -0.40 -8.41
C GLN A 54 6.62 0.21 -7.95
N LEU A 55 6.60 1.40 -7.35
CA LEU A 55 7.81 2.04 -6.81
C LEU A 55 8.42 1.23 -5.65
N VAL A 56 7.59 0.70 -4.75
CA VAL A 56 8.03 -0.13 -3.63
C VAL A 56 8.55 -1.47 -4.14
N ASN A 57 7.89 -2.08 -5.14
CA ASN A 57 8.35 -3.33 -5.73
C ASN A 57 9.69 -3.13 -6.44
N GLN A 58 9.81 -2.08 -7.26
CA GLN A 58 11.08 -1.71 -7.90
C GLN A 58 12.17 -1.38 -6.88
N GLY A 59 11.86 -0.71 -5.77
CA GLY A 59 12.79 -0.42 -4.68
C GLY A 59 13.11 -1.62 -3.78
N ARG A 60 12.37 -2.73 -3.90
CA ARG A 60 12.69 -4.02 -3.28
C ARG A 60 13.53 -4.90 -4.20
N GLU A 61 13.24 -4.86 -5.50
CA GLU A 61 13.98 -5.60 -6.53
C GLU A 61 15.32 -4.95 -6.85
N ALA A 62 15.35 -3.62 -6.94
CA ALA A 62 16.57 -2.87 -6.73
C ALA A 62 16.87 -2.98 -5.25
N GLN A 63 17.79 -3.87 -4.86
CA GLN A 63 18.57 -3.64 -3.65
C GLN A 63 19.25 -2.28 -3.85
N LEU A 64 18.55 -1.20 -3.50
CA LEU A 64 19.17 0.08 -3.24
C LEU A 64 20.31 -0.26 -2.29
N PRO A 65 21.57 0.12 -2.58
CA PRO A 65 22.64 0.03 -1.60
C PRO A 65 22.35 1.08 -0.52
N LEU A 66 21.28 0.85 0.25
CA LEU A 66 21.08 1.43 1.54
C LEU A 66 22.12 0.72 2.40
N ASP A 67 23.30 1.33 2.44
CA ASP A 67 24.28 1.06 3.48
C ASP A 67 23.61 1.50 4.80
N LEU A 68 22.78 0.62 5.35
CA LEU A 68 22.21 0.73 6.69
C LEU A 68 23.27 0.41 7.76
N THR A 69 24.56 0.45 7.39
CA THR A 69 25.70 0.37 8.30
C THR A 69 26.15 1.77 8.70
N THR A 70 25.26 2.54 9.33
CA THR A 70 25.67 3.66 10.19
C THR A 70 24.87 3.59 11.48
N ARG A 71 25.32 2.68 12.36
CA ARG A 71 25.58 2.94 13.78
C ARG A 71 25.98 1.64 14.50
N ASN A 72 27.27 1.52 14.80
CA ASN A 72 27.72 1.36 16.19
C ASN A 72 29.11 1.98 16.31
#